data_AF-A0A0T6AF54-F1
#
_entry.id   AF-A0A0T6AF54-F1
#
_cell.length_a   1.000
_cell.length_b   1.000
_cell.length_c   1.000
_cell.angle_alpha   90.00
_cell.angle_beta   90.00
_cell.angle_gamma   90.00
#
_symmetry.space_group_name_H-M   'P 1'
#
loop_
_entity.id
_entity.type
_entity.pdbx_description
1 polymer ?
#
loop_
_entity_poly.entity_id
_entity_poly.type
_entity_poly.pdbx_seq_one_letter_code
_entity_poly.pdbx_strand_id
1 'polypeptide(L)'
;MQRIKRKRLSFVWMYPMSESGMKPLRILLPVMLVATASLVAGQDRSPSSADAAAAFAAELSRFSPLHDDVPLRTYAIRDLDRDGRYEVLETVSAFESAPGFLNVEIGPAFEWVHVYRCKDGKFTEDTRSFRWFLLERKAHYEFWRRVLDAPSVLSPDSRSLVEANRADFRRIMDMYLKRIGDP
;
A
#
# COMPACT_ATOMS: atom_id res chain seq x y z
N MET A 1 33.97 -31.43 -20.06
CA MET A 1 32.61 -31.93 -19.77
C MET A 1 32.62 -32.60 -18.39
N GLN A 2 31.95 -32.01 -17.39
CA GLN A 2 30.92 -32.70 -16.60
C GLN A 2 30.32 -31.73 -15.58
N ARG A 3 29.00 -31.53 -15.71
CA ARG A 3 28.13 -30.69 -14.90
C ARG A 3 27.86 -31.37 -13.55
N ILE A 4 28.11 -30.69 -12.44
CA ILE A 4 27.55 -31.09 -11.14
C ILE A 4 26.17 -30.42 -11.01
N LYS A 5 25.15 -31.28 -10.90
CA LYS A 5 23.72 -30.96 -10.84
C LYS A 5 23.32 -30.47 -9.45
N ARG A 6 22.53 -29.39 -9.41
CA ARG A 6 21.78 -28.91 -8.24
C ARG A 6 20.83 -30.00 -7.71
N LYS A 7 20.87 -30.28 -6.41
CA LYS A 7 19.85 -31.08 -5.71
C LYS A 7 18.59 -30.21 -5.54
N ARG A 8 17.47 -30.66 -6.11
CA ARG A 8 16.11 -30.19 -5.79
C ARG A 8 15.65 -30.92 -4.54
N LEU A 9 15.23 -30.18 -3.51
CA LEU A 9 14.42 -30.73 -2.43
C LEU A 9 12.95 -30.51 -2.81
N SER A 10 12.28 -31.60 -3.14
CA SER A 10 10.83 -31.65 -3.35
C SER A 10 10.18 -31.95 -2.02
N PHE A 11 9.34 -31.04 -1.51
CA PHE A 11 8.42 -31.36 -0.41
C PHE A 11 7.12 -31.89 -1.01
N VAL A 12 6.86 -33.17 -0.76
CA VAL A 12 5.63 -33.89 -1.05
C VAL A 12 4.71 -33.71 0.15
N TRP A 13 3.52 -33.15 -0.05
CA TRP A 13 2.44 -33.24 0.93
C TRP A 13 1.51 -34.39 0.54
N MET A 14 1.41 -35.36 1.45
CA MET A 14 0.48 -36.48 1.43
C MET A 14 -0.96 -35.99 1.59
N TYR A 15 -1.85 -36.43 0.71
CA TYR A 15 -3.30 -36.48 0.96
C TYR A 15 -3.65 -37.85 1.54
N PRO A 16 -4.49 -37.96 2.57
CA PRO A 16 -5.09 -39.25 2.92
C PRO A 16 -6.17 -39.62 1.90
N MET A 17 -6.01 -40.79 1.30
CA MET A 17 -7.06 -41.48 0.55
C MET A 17 -8.15 -41.97 1.51
N SER A 18 -9.40 -41.64 1.19
CA SER A 18 -10.58 -42.32 1.69
C SER A 18 -11.24 -43.02 0.49
N GLU A 19 -11.13 -44.34 0.44
CA GLU A 19 -11.82 -45.20 -0.52
C GLU A 19 -13.30 -45.34 -0.14
N SER A 20 -14.20 -45.02 -1.08
CA SER A 20 -15.54 -45.61 -1.13
C SER A 20 -16.18 -45.20 -2.46
N GLY A 21 -16.38 -46.18 -3.35
CA GLY A 21 -16.99 -45.97 -4.65
C GLY A 21 -18.51 -45.85 -4.57
N MET A 22 -19.06 -44.82 -5.21
CA MET A 22 -20.35 -44.85 -5.92
C MET A 22 -20.34 -43.78 -7.03
N LYS A 23 -20.64 -44.17 -8.27
CA LYS A 23 -21.19 -43.26 -9.29
C LYS A 23 -22.71 -43.20 -9.07
N PRO A 24 -23.49 -42.30 -9.72
CA PRO A 24 -23.29 -40.95 -10.25
C PRO A 24 -24.37 -39.98 -9.68
N LEU A 25 -24.38 -38.70 -10.07
CA LEU A 25 -25.62 -38.03 -10.56
C LEU A 25 -25.28 -36.64 -11.11
N ARG A 26 -25.53 -36.44 -12.41
CA ARG A 26 -25.67 -35.11 -12.99
C ARG A 26 -26.97 -34.51 -12.46
N ILE A 27 -26.88 -33.52 -11.59
CA ILE A 27 -28.01 -32.68 -11.23
C ILE A 27 -27.92 -31.41 -12.09
N LEU A 28 -28.62 -31.45 -13.22
CA LEU A 28 -29.15 -30.28 -13.89
C LEU A 28 -30.31 -29.75 -13.04
N LEU A 29 -30.21 -28.53 -12.52
CA LEU A 29 -31.34 -27.76 -12.01
C LEU A 29 -30.99 -26.25 -12.05
N PRO A 30 -31.98 -25.37 -12.13
CA PRO A 30 -32.18 -24.55 -13.33
C PRO A 30 -31.93 -23.08 -13.03
N VAL A 31 -31.63 -22.33 -14.09
CA VAL A 31 -31.79 -20.87 -14.13
C VAL A 31 -33.28 -20.57 -13.89
N MET A 32 -33.62 -20.13 -12.68
CA MET A 32 -34.90 -19.49 -12.40
C MET A 32 -34.64 -18.02 -12.06
N LEU A 33 -34.97 -17.22 -13.05
CA LEU A 33 -35.16 -15.78 -13.01
C LEU A 33 -36.09 -15.43 -11.84
N VAL A 34 -35.60 -14.71 -10.84
CA VAL A 34 -36.49 -13.96 -9.93
C VAL A 34 -36.35 -12.49 -10.27
N ALA A 35 -37.11 -12.08 -11.29
CA ALA A 35 -37.52 -10.70 -11.45
C ALA A 35 -38.60 -10.42 -10.39
N THR A 36 -38.19 -9.99 -9.21
CA THR A 36 -39.09 -9.24 -8.33
C THR A 36 -38.70 -7.79 -8.43
N ALA A 37 -39.45 -7.08 -9.27
CA ALA A 37 -39.47 -5.63 -9.28
C ALA A 37 -39.98 -5.14 -7.92
N SER A 38 -39.05 -4.87 -7.00
CA SER A 38 -39.31 -3.92 -5.93
C SER A 38 -38.83 -2.57 -6.44
N LEU A 39 -39.81 -1.75 -6.86
CA LEU A 39 -39.69 -0.29 -6.87
C LEU A 39 -39.33 0.16 -5.46
N VAL A 40 -38.04 0.11 -5.11
CA VAL A 40 -37.49 1.06 -4.15
C VAL A 40 -37.10 2.24 -5.00
N ALA A 41 -37.81 3.36 -4.77
CA ALA A 41 -37.52 4.66 -5.34
C ALA A 41 -36.01 4.81 -5.56
N GLY A 42 -35.63 5.17 -6.79
CA GLY A 42 -34.27 5.58 -7.10
C GLY A 42 -33.87 6.66 -6.10
N GLN A 43 -33.17 6.26 -5.05
CA GLN A 43 -32.28 7.17 -4.40
C GLN A 43 -31.23 7.42 -5.47
N ASP A 44 -31.18 8.64 -5.97
CA ASP A 44 -29.94 9.24 -6.45
C ASP A 44 -28.90 9.11 -5.32
N ARG A 45 -28.37 7.90 -5.12
CA ARG A 45 -27.20 7.68 -4.28
C ARG A 45 -26.05 8.06 -5.17
N SER A 46 -25.83 9.37 -5.31
CA SER A 46 -24.47 9.83 -5.51
C SER A 46 -23.60 9.09 -4.50
N PRO A 47 -22.54 8.38 -4.94
CA PRO A 47 -21.71 7.60 -4.03
C PRO A 47 -21.26 8.49 -2.88
N SER A 48 -21.25 7.93 -1.66
CA SER A 48 -20.75 8.69 -0.51
C SER A 48 -19.31 9.11 -0.80
N SER A 49 -18.82 10.17 -0.12
CA SER A 49 -17.42 10.58 -0.31
C SER A 49 -16.43 9.44 -0.04
N ALA A 50 -16.76 8.54 0.90
CA ALA A 50 -15.97 7.36 1.20
C ALA A 50 -15.99 6.33 0.05
N ASP A 51 -17.16 6.08 -0.55
CA ASP A 51 -17.29 5.18 -1.70
C ASP A 51 -16.53 5.71 -2.93
N ALA A 52 -16.62 7.03 -3.17
CA ALA A 52 -15.89 7.68 -4.25
C ALA A 52 -14.36 7.59 -4.02
N ALA A 53 -13.90 7.80 -2.79
CA ALA A 53 -12.49 7.63 -2.42
C ALA A 53 -12.04 6.17 -2.57
N ALA A 54 -12.87 5.20 -2.18
CA ALA A 54 -12.56 3.78 -2.32
C ALA A 54 -12.45 3.34 -3.79
N ALA A 55 -13.37 3.82 -4.64
CA ALA A 55 -13.31 3.57 -6.08
C ALA A 55 -12.02 4.14 -6.69
N PHE A 56 -11.66 5.37 -6.32
CA PHE A 56 -10.42 6.00 -6.80
C PHE A 56 -9.16 5.30 -6.28
N ALA A 57 -9.11 4.90 -5.00
CA ALA A 57 -8.00 4.13 -4.45
C ALA A 57 -7.84 2.76 -5.15
N ALA A 58 -8.96 2.09 -5.46
CA ALA A 58 -8.94 0.84 -6.23
C ALA A 58 -8.44 1.05 -7.66
N GLU A 59 -8.76 2.18 -8.29
CA GLU A 59 -8.22 2.57 -9.59
C GLU A 59 -6.70 2.77 -9.52
N LEU A 60 -6.22 3.59 -8.59
CA LEU A 60 -4.78 3.80 -8.39
C LEU A 60 -4.04 2.48 -8.11
N SER A 61 -4.63 1.60 -7.30
CA SER A 61 -4.04 0.31 -6.98
C SER A 61 -3.84 -0.59 -8.19
N ARG A 62 -4.68 -0.49 -9.24
CA ARG A 62 -4.51 -1.25 -10.49
C ARG A 62 -3.29 -0.79 -11.30
N PHE A 63 -2.88 0.47 -11.11
CA PHE A 63 -1.72 1.06 -11.77
C PHE A 63 -0.48 1.14 -10.86
N SER A 64 -0.55 0.54 -9.66
CA SER A 64 0.60 0.49 -8.78
C SER A 64 1.72 -0.34 -9.43
N PRO A 65 2.98 0.17 -9.45
CA PRO A 65 4.11 -0.66 -9.83
C PRO A 65 4.22 -1.85 -8.87
N LEU A 66 4.73 -2.97 -9.39
CA LEU A 66 4.86 -4.24 -8.69
C LEU A 66 6.33 -4.67 -8.64
N HIS A 67 6.72 -5.33 -7.55
CA HIS A 67 7.97 -6.08 -7.45
C HIS A 67 7.63 -7.49 -6.95
N ASP A 68 7.98 -8.54 -7.71
CA ASP A 68 7.60 -9.93 -7.40
C ASP A 68 6.10 -10.08 -7.06
N ASP A 69 5.23 -9.45 -7.88
CA ASP A 69 3.77 -9.39 -7.70
C ASP A 69 3.29 -8.67 -6.42
N VAL A 70 4.18 -8.02 -5.68
CA VAL A 70 3.85 -7.19 -4.51
C VAL A 70 3.69 -5.72 -4.93
N PRO A 71 2.55 -5.07 -4.64
CA PRO A 71 2.39 -3.63 -4.90
C PRO A 71 3.38 -2.79 -4.12
N LEU A 72 4.06 -1.87 -4.82
CA LEU A 72 5.02 -0.93 -4.23
C LEU A 72 4.37 0.33 -3.65
N ARG A 73 3.05 0.47 -3.77
CA ARG A 73 2.27 1.58 -3.21
C ARG A 73 1.18 1.05 -2.32
N THR A 74 0.87 1.79 -1.26
CA THR A 74 -0.26 1.48 -0.38
C THR A 74 -1.22 2.66 -0.34
N TYR A 75 -2.50 2.36 -0.13
CA TYR A 75 -3.57 3.35 -0.17
C TYR A 75 -4.38 3.30 1.11
N ALA A 76 -4.67 4.46 1.68
CA ALA A 76 -5.54 4.63 2.83
C ALA A 76 -6.59 5.70 2.56
N ILE A 77 -7.77 5.55 3.17
CA ILE A 77 -8.87 6.51 3.04
C ILE A 77 -9.09 7.15 4.40
N ARG A 78 -9.00 8.47 4.47
CA ARG A 78 -9.14 9.22 5.74
C ARG A 78 -9.81 10.55 5.49
N ASP A 79 -10.61 10.98 6.46
CA ASP A 79 -11.11 12.36 6.54
C ASP A 79 -10.08 13.18 7.34
N LEU A 80 -9.22 13.91 6.64
CA LEU A 80 -8.11 14.64 7.26
C LEU A 80 -8.56 15.93 7.95
N ASP A 81 -9.59 16.60 7.42
CA ASP A 81 -10.09 17.89 7.90
C ASP A 81 -11.30 17.75 8.85
N ARG A 82 -11.83 16.53 9.02
CA ARG A 82 -13.04 16.19 9.78
C ARG A 82 -14.29 16.89 9.23
N ASP A 83 -14.38 17.03 7.91
CA ASP A 83 -15.48 17.70 7.19
C ASP A 83 -16.49 16.70 6.58
N GLY A 84 -16.30 15.39 6.81
CA GLY A 84 -17.09 14.32 6.24
C GLY A 84 -16.74 13.98 4.79
N ARG A 85 -15.71 14.63 4.22
CA ARG A 85 -15.13 14.30 2.92
C ARG A 85 -13.85 13.51 3.15
N TYR A 86 -13.71 12.43 2.38
CA TYR A 86 -12.59 11.51 2.53
C TYR A 86 -11.56 11.74 1.44
N GLU A 87 -10.32 11.88 1.86
CA GLU A 87 -9.13 11.89 1.02
C GLU A 87 -8.59 10.48 0.81
N VAL A 88 -7.93 10.28 -0.33
CA VAL A 88 -7.10 9.10 -0.59
C VAL A 88 -5.64 9.46 -0.33
N LEU A 89 -4.98 8.71 0.54
CA LEU A 89 -3.57 8.83 0.86
C LEU A 89 -2.83 7.71 0.12
N GLU A 90 -1.97 8.06 -0.84
CA GLU A 90 -1.05 7.13 -1.50
C GLU A 90 0.32 7.23 -0.83
N THR A 91 0.77 6.14 -0.23
CA THR A 91 2.11 6.02 0.33
C THR A 91 3.06 5.44 -0.70
N VAL A 92 4.15 6.15 -0.95
CA VAL A 92 5.24 5.75 -1.85
C VAL A 92 6.55 5.74 -1.06
N SER A 93 7.38 4.71 -1.23
CA SER A 93 8.70 4.69 -0.62
C SER A 93 9.76 5.17 -1.63
N ALA A 94 10.69 6.01 -1.18
CA ALA A 94 11.83 6.44 -2.02
C ALA A 94 12.76 5.29 -2.39
N PHE A 95 12.74 4.24 -1.58
CA PHE A 95 13.40 2.98 -1.86
C PHE A 95 12.32 1.96 -2.12
N GLU A 96 12.37 1.28 -3.27
CA GLU A 96 11.37 0.27 -3.61
C GLU A 96 11.17 -0.66 -2.41
N SER A 97 9.93 -0.77 -1.92
CA SER A 97 9.56 -1.65 -0.82
C SER A 97 9.53 -3.10 -1.28
N ALA A 98 10.53 -3.50 -2.05
CA ALA A 98 10.80 -4.87 -2.41
C ALA A 98 11.18 -5.64 -1.14
N PRO A 99 10.69 -6.88 -0.95
CA PRO A 99 11.18 -7.75 0.11
C PRO A 99 12.71 -7.81 0.11
N GLY A 100 13.34 -7.25 1.15
CA GLY A 100 14.78 -7.32 1.37
C GLY A 100 15.60 -6.06 1.05
N PHE A 101 15.02 -4.97 0.55
CA PHE A 101 15.78 -3.72 0.36
C PHE A 101 15.87 -2.88 1.66
N LEU A 102 14.72 -2.51 2.23
CA LEU A 102 14.65 -1.91 3.58
C LEU A 102 14.13 -2.94 4.57
N ASN A 103 14.73 -2.98 5.75
CA ASN A 103 14.15 -3.75 6.84
C ASN A 103 12.94 -3.01 7.44
N VAL A 104 12.11 -3.77 8.16
CA VAL A 104 10.84 -3.28 8.73
C VAL A 104 11.05 -2.17 9.77
N GLU A 105 12.23 -2.09 10.39
CA GLU A 105 12.54 -1.09 11.41
C GLU A 105 12.68 0.30 10.79
N ILE A 106 13.38 0.42 9.65
CA ILE A 106 13.65 1.73 9.02
C ILE A 106 12.77 2.02 7.79
N GLY A 107 12.05 1.04 7.25
CA GLY A 107 11.13 1.20 6.12
C GLY A 107 10.28 2.48 6.18
N PRO A 108 9.53 2.72 7.28
CA PRO A 108 8.67 3.89 7.43
C PRO A 108 9.37 5.25 7.39
N ALA A 109 10.70 5.30 7.56
CA ALA A 109 11.47 6.53 7.47
C ALA A 109 11.38 7.14 6.07
N PHE A 110 11.31 6.30 5.04
CA PHE A 110 11.46 6.69 3.64
C PHE A 110 10.14 6.71 2.87
N GLU A 111 9.03 6.75 3.58
CA GLU A 111 7.70 6.86 3.00
C GLU A 111 7.31 8.34 2.78
N TRP A 112 6.88 8.68 1.58
CA TRP A 112 6.16 9.91 1.27
C TRP A 112 4.68 9.61 1.06
N VAL A 113 3.82 10.56 1.42
CA VAL A 113 2.37 10.41 1.24
C VAL A 113 1.85 11.50 0.32
N HIS A 114 1.25 11.09 -0.80
CA HIS A 114 0.44 11.96 -1.64
C HIS A 114 -1.00 11.95 -1.12
N VAL A 115 -1.63 13.11 -1.00
CA VAL A 115 -3.02 13.23 -0.59
C VAL A 115 -3.84 13.67 -1.79
N TYR A 116 -4.89 12.93 -2.11
CA TYR A 116 -5.83 13.23 -3.19
C TYR A 116 -7.18 13.65 -2.60
N ARG A 117 -7.66 14.82 -3.00
CA ARG A 117 -8.97 15.36 -2.61
C ARG A 117 -9.91 15.39 -3.81
N CYS A 118 -11.17 15.05 -3.58
CA CYS A 118 -12.22 15.24 -4.59
C CYS A 118 -12.64 16.71 -4.67
N LYS A 119 -12.48 17.33 -5.84
CA LYS A 119 -12.98 18.65 -6.19
C LYS A 119 -13.75 18.54 -7.50
N ASP A 120 -14.97 19.07 -7.55
CA ASP A 120 -15.84 19.05 -8.74
C ASP A 120 -16.01 17.64 -9.36
N GLY A 121 -16.12 16.62 -8.51
CA GLY A 121 -16.29 15.22 -8.92
C GLY A 121 -15.02 14.51 -9.37
N LYS A 122 -13.84 15.15 -9.28
CA LYS A 122 -12.55 14.58 -9.66
C LYS A 122 -11.55 14.59 -8.51
N PHE A 123 -10.85 13.48 -8.32
CA PHE A 123 -9.70 13.43 -7.41
C PHE A 123 -8.47 14.08 -8.03
N THR A 124 -7.82 14.96 -7.27
CA THR A 124 -6.58 15.65 -7.65
C THR A 124 -5.62 15.64 -6.47
N GLU A 125 -4.31 15.55 -6.74
CA GLU A 125 -3.31 15.64 -5.68
C GLU A 125 -3.36 17.04 -5.06
N ASP A 126 -3.56 17.10 -3.76
CA ASP A 126 -3.68 18.34 -2.98
C ASP A 126 -2.93 18.24 -1.64
N THR A 127 -1.84 17.47 -1.61
CA THR A 127 -1.00 17.23 -0.43
C THR A 127 -0.64 18.51 0.33
N ARG A 128 -0.39 19.62 -0.38
CA ARG A 128 0.03 20.91 0.20
C ARG A 128 -1.06 21.63 0.99
N SER A 129 -2.33 21.38 0.68
CA SER A 129 -3.44 22.04 1.37
C SER A 129 -3.64 21.49 2.80
N PHE A 130 -3.19 20.27 3.07
CA PHE A 130 -3.30 19.63 4.39
C PHE A 130 -2.10 20.00 5.29
N ARG A 131 -2.03 21.27 5.72
CA ARG A 131 -0.89 21.81 6.47
C ARG A 131 -0.64 21.09 7.80
N TRP A 132 -1.70 20.73 8.52
CA TRP A 132 -1.56 20.00 9.78
C TRP A 132 -0.95 18.60 9.58
N PHE A 133 -1.45 17.85 8.58
CA PHE A 133 -0.87 16.57 8.18
C PHE A 133 0.62 16.71 7.79
N LEU A 134 0.97 17.74 7.03
CA LEU A 134 2.36 18.01 6.65
C LEU A 134 3.25 18.37 7.84
N LEU A 135 2.73 19.03 8.87
CA LEU A 135 3.48 19.30 10.11
C LEU A 135 3.78 18.00 10.85
N GLU A 136 2.84 17.06 10.92
CA GLU A 136 3.09 15.74 11.50
C GLU A 136 4.15 14.97 10.71
N ARG A 137 4.05 14.98 9.36
CA ARG A 137 5.07 14.37 8.50
C ARG A 137 6.44 15.02 8.65
N LYS A 138 6.50 16.34 8.82
CA LYS A 138 7.76 17.05 9.09
C LYS A 138 8.41 16.54 10.38
N ALA A 139 7.65 16.45 11.47
CA ALA A 139 8.16 15.93 12.74
C ALA A 139 8.67 14.48 12.61
N HIS A 140 7.95 13.64 11.84
CA HIS A 140 8.38 12.28 11.50
C HIS A 140 9.74 12.26 10.78
N TYR A 141 9.91 13.07 9.72
CA TYR A 141 11.18 13.11 8.98
C TYR A 141 12.33 13.73 9.79
N GLU A 142 12.06 14.72 10.64
CA GLU A 142 13.06 15.30 11.54
C GLU A 142 13.51 14.28 12.60
N PHE A 143 12.58 13.46 13.11
CA PHE A 143 12.91 12.34 13.98
C PHE A 143 13.83 11.36 13.26
N TRP A 144 13.44 10.88 12.07
CA TRP A 144 14.23 9.90 11.33
C TRP A 144 15.59 10.44 10.91
N ARG A 145 15.71 11.71 10.52
CA ARG A 145 17.00 12.33 10.25
C ARG A 145 17.95 12.21 11.44
N ARG A 146 17.48 12.49 12.66
CA ARG A 146 18.30 12.34 13.89
C ARG A 146 18.70 10.89 14.15
N VAL A 147 17.78 9.94 13.96
CA VAL A 147 18.05 8.51 14.12
C VAL A 147 19.08 8.02 13.09
N LEU A 148 18.98 8.47 11.84
CA LEU A 148 19.90 8.10 10.77
C LEU A 148 21.29 8.74 10.93
N ASP A 149 21.37 9.94 11.49
CA ASP A 149 22.64 10.57 11.83
C ASP A 149 23.36 9.83 12.98
N ALA A 150 22.60 9.35 13.97
CA ALA A 150 23.08 8.62 15.14
C ALA A 150 22.33 7.28 15.39
N PRO A 151 22.59 6.23 14.60
CA PRO A 151 21.80 4.98 14.56
C PRO A 151 22.03 4.03 15.75
N SER A 152 22.38 4.56 16.92
CA SER A 152 22.65 3.80 18.14
C SER A 152 21.41 3.08 18.68
N VAL A 153 20.22 3.67 18.48
CA VAL A 153 18.93 3.11 18.91
C VAL A 153 18.40 2.02 17.98
N LEU A 154 18.99 1.86 16.80
CA LEU A 154 18.59 0.85 15.82
C LEU A 154 19.22 -0.51 16.14
N SER A 155 18.56 -1.56 15.68
CA SER A 155 19.13 -2.91 15.68
C SER A 155 20.47 -2.97 14.92
N PRO A 156 21.34 -3.97 15.19
CA PRO A 156 22.62 -4.11 14.50
C PRO A 156 22.51 -4.17 12.97
N ASP A 157 21.49 -4.85 12.45
CA ASP A 157 21.27 -4.98 11.00
C ASP A 157 20.87 -3.65 10.37
N SER A 158 19.92 -2.93 10.98
CA SER A 158 19.53 -1.59 10.56
C SER A 158 20.69 -0.61 10.62
N ARG A 159 21.51 -0.67 11.67
CA ARG A 159 22.67 0.20 11.81
C ARG A 159 23.66 -0.02 10.67
N SER A 160 23.96 -1.28 10.35
CA SER A 160 24.84 -1.65 9.25
C SER A 160 24.30 -1.16 7.91
N LEU A 161 22.98 -1.30 7.69
CA LEU A 161 22.31 -0.79 6.50
C LEU A 161 22.39 0.73 6.38
N VAL A 162 22.17 1.46 7.48
CA VAL A 162 22.28 2.92 7.53
C VAL A 162 23.71 3.38 7.28
N GLU A 163 24.70 2.73 7.87
CA GLU A 163 26.11 3.08 7.66
C GLU A 163 26.53 2.86 6.20
N ALA A 164 26.08 1.78 5.56
CA ALA A 164 26.35 1.49 4.17
C ALA A 164 25.68 2.48 3.18
N ASN A 165 24.54 3.08 3.55
CA ASN A 165 23.71 3.91 2.66
C ASN A 165 23.54 5.36 3.14
N ARG A 166 24.40 5.82 4.04
CA ARG A 166 24.24 7.10 4.77
C ARG A 166 23.97 8.30 3.86
N ALA A 167 24.70 8.40 2.75
CA ALA A 167 24.57 9.52 1.82
C ALA A 167 23.17 9.57 1.16
N ASP A 168 22.67 8.44 0.67
CA ASP A 168 21.37 8.36 0.03
C ASP A 168 20.22 8.56 1.02
N PHE A 169 20.33 7.94 2.20
CA PHE A 169 19.31 8.10 3.25
C PHE A 169 19.18 9.56 3.67
N ARG A 170 20.31 10.25 3.85
CA ARG A 170 20.32 11.69 4.17
C ARG A 170 19.73 12.53 3.04
N ARG A 171 20.10 12.25 1.79
CA ARG A 171 19.57 12.95 0.61
C ARG A 171 18.04 12.85 0.52
N ILE A 172 17.47 11.68 0.79
CA ILE A 172 16.01 11.50 0.79
C ILE A 172 15.35 12.28 1.93
N MET A 173 15.90 12.24 3.14
CA MET A 173 15.36 13.01 4.27
C MET A 173 15.35 14.51 4.00
N ASP A 174 16.46 15.04 3.47
CA ASP A 174 16.59 16.46 3.13
C ASP A 174 15.60 16.85 2.01
N MET A 175 15.41 15.96 1.02
CA MET A 175 14.41 16.15 -0.03
C MET A 175 12.98 16.23 0.53
N TYR A 176 12.60 15.35 1.46
CA TYR A 176 11.26 15.40 2.07
C TYR A 176 11.04 16.64 2.92
N LEU A 177 12.02 17.02 3.73
CA LEU A 177 11.94 18.24 4.55
C LEU A 177 11.84 19.48 3.68
N LYS A 178 12.62 19.55 2.59
CA LYS A 178 12.52 20.63 1.60
C LYS A 178 11.15 20.65 0.93
N ARG A 179 10.62 19.50 0.50
CA ARG A 179 9.31 19.39 -0.15
C ARG A 179 8.16 19.91 0.73
N ILE A 180 8.30 19.82 2.06
CA ILE A 180 7.34 20.39 3.02
C ILE A 180 7.57 21.89 3.24
N GLY A 181 8.84 22.33 3.28
CA GLY A 181 9.23 23.71 3.57
C GLY A 181 9.09 24.69 2.41
N ASP A 182 9.10 24.22 1.16
CA ASP A 182 8.91 25.06 -0.03
C ASP A 182 7.40 25.45 -0.14
N PRO A 183 7.07 26.76 -0.14
CA PRO A 183 5.68 27.22 -0.22
C PRO A 183 4.92 26.75 -1.48
#